data_AF-A0A356WT29-F1
#
_entry.id   AF-A0A356WT29-F1
#
_cell.length_a   1.000
_cell.length_b   1.000
_cell.length_c   1.000
_cell.angle_alpha   90.00
_cell.angle_beta   90.00
_cell.angle_gamma   90.00
#
_symmetry.space_group_name_H-M   'P 1'
#
loop_
_entity.id
_entity.type
_entity.pdbx_description
1 polymer ?
#
loop_
_entity_poly.entity_id
_entity_poly.type
_entity_poly.pdbx_seq_one_letter_code
_entity_poly.pdbx_strand_id
1 'polypeptide(L)'
;MAIYLDFEERNHFPQFLKNISYFCIYKKYLFVYLEPMLQKIKSYIAQKRLLENDNVLITGLSGGADSMALLDIMTLLGYRCIAAHCNFHLRGEESEEDARFVKKWCKESDIEFT
;
A
#
# COMPACT_ATOMS: atom_id res chain seq x y z
N MET A 1 -8.40 14.32 0.79
CA MET A 1 -8.62 14.61 -0.65
C MET A 1 -7.44 14.15 -1.50
N ALA A 2 -6.19 14.50 -1.17
CA ALA A 2 -4.99 14.04 -1.90
C ALA A 2 -4.81 12.51 -1.93
N ILE A 3 -4.99 11.83 -0.79
CA ILE A 3 -4.88 10.36 -0.65
C ILE A 3 -5.84 9.60 -1.61
N TYR A 4 -6.98 10.19 -1.95
CA TYR A 4 -8.02 9.56 -2.77
C TYR A 4 -7.82 9.73 -4.26
N LEU A 5 -7.20 10.83 -4.69
CA LEU A 5 -6.84 11.01 -6.09
C LEU A 5 -5.76 9.98 -6.49
N ASP A 6 -4.82 9.73 -5.59
CA ASP A 6 -3.78 8.72 -5.77
C ASP A 6 -4.35 7.29 -5.81
N PHE A 7 -5.34 7.00 -4.96
CA PHE A 7 -6.04 5.70 -4.98
C PHE A 7 -6.83 5.46 -6.28
N GLU A 8 -7.42 6.51 -6.86
CA GLU A 8 -8.15 6.45 -8.12
C GLU A 8 -7.23 6.21 -9.33
N GLU A 9 -6.03 6.77 -9.32
CA GLU A 9 -5.05 6.61 -10.41
C GLU A 9 -4.31 5.25 -10.36
N ARG A 10 -4.04 4.72 -9.16
CA ARG A 10 -3.25 3.48 -8.99
C ARG A 10 -4.04 2.19 -9.20
N ASN A 11 -5.36 2.19 -8.99
CA ASN A 11 -6.17 0.98 -9.09
C ASN A 11 -6.86 0.87 -10.45
N HIS A 12 -6.58 -0.21 -11.19
CA HIS A 12 -7.41 -0.64 -12.31
C HIS A 12 -8.84 -0.94 -11.80
N PHE A 13 -9.73 0.05 -11.86
CA PHE A 13 -11.10 -0.09 -11.39
C PHE A 13 -11.81 -1.26 -12.09
N PRO A 14 -12.39 -2.20 -11.32
CA PRO A 14 -13.27 -3.23 -11.87
C PRO A 14 -14.31 -2.64 -12.80
N GLN A 15 -14.55 -3.27 -13.95
CA GLN A 15 -15.42 -2.75 -15.01
C GLN A 15 -16.83 -2.38 -14.52
N PHE A 16 -17.34 -3.06 -13.49
CA PHE A 16 -18.65 -2.80 -12.89
C PHE A 16 -18.73 -1.48 -12.09
N LEU A 17 -17.60 -0.94 -11.62
CA LEU A 17 -17.54 0.34 -10.90
C LEU A 17 -17.56 1.56 -11.83
N LYS A 18 -17.57 1.36 -13.16
CA LYS A 18 -17.71 2.45 -14.15
C LYS A 18 -19.11 3.08 -14.16
N ASN A 19 -20.09 2.47 -13.51
CA ASN A 19 -21.40 3.10 -13.30
C ASN A 19 -21.30 4.13 -12.16
N ILE A 20 -21.63 5.38 -12.46
CA ILE A 20 -21.52 6.55 -11.54
C ILE A 20 -22.19 6.27 -10.18
N SER A 21 -23.33 5.57 -10.16
CA SER A 21 -24.06 5.29 -8.92
C SER A 21 -23.29 4.31 -8.03
N TYR A 22 -22.75 3.23 -8.61
CA TYR A 22 -21.92 2.26 -7.90
C TYR A 22 -20.59 2.84 -7.46
N PHE A 23 -19.99 3.70 -8.28
CA PHE A 23 -18.77 4.43 -7.94
C PHE A 23 -18.96 5.30 -6.70
N CYS A 24 -20.03 6.11 -6.63
CA CYS A 24 -20.34 6.94 -5.48
C CYS A 24 -20.57 6.11 -4.20
N ILE A 25 -21.28 4.98 -4.32
CA ILE A 25 -21.50 4.07 -3.20
C ILE A 25 -20.16 3.47 -2.74
N TYR A 26 -19.37 2.89 -3.64
CA TYR A 26 -18.08 2.29 -3.28
C TYR A 26 -17.12 3.31 -2.69
N LYS A 27 -17.07 4.52 -3.25
CA LYS A 27 -16.26 5.62 -2.71
C LYS A 27 -16.69 6.00 -1.30
N LYS A 28 -18.01 6.02 -1.02
CA LYS A 28 -18.53 6.27 0.33
C LYS A 28 -18.20 5.13 1.29
N TYR A 29 -18.34 3.88 0.89
CA TYR A 29 -17.98 2.71 1.70
C TYR A 29 -16.48 2.70 2.00
N LEU A 30 -15.63 2.82 0.97
CA LEU A 30 -14.19 2.87 1.13
C LEU A 30 -13.78 4.04 2.03
N PHE A 31 -14.42 5.21 1.90
CA PHE A 31 -14.20 6.34 2.80
C PHE A 31 -14.52 6.03 4.26
N VAL A 32 -15.66 5.41 4.52
CA VAL A 32 -16.10 5.06 5.88
C VAL A 32 -15.14 4.09 6.58
N TYR A 33 -14.53 3.16 5.85
CA TYR A 33 -13.62 2.16 6.45
C TYR A 33 -12.15 2.56 6.44
N LEU A 34 -11.68 3.23 5.38
CA LEU A 34 -10.26 3.52 5.20
C LEU A 34 -9.81 4.69 6.07
N GLU A 35 -10.59 5.78 6.16
CA GLU A 35 -10.20 6.95 6.96
C GLU A 35 -9.98 6.62 8.44
N PRO A 36 -10.89 5.92 9.15
CA PRO A 36 -10.66 5.55 10.55
C PRO A 36 -9.43 4.67 10.76
N MET A 37 -9.16 3.76 9.81
CA MET A 37 -7.98 2.89 9.86
C MET A 37 -6.70 3.69 9.71
N LEU A 38 -6.62 4.56 8.70
CA LEU A 38 -5.47 5.43 8.47
C LEU A 38 -5.21 6.33 9.69
N GLN A 39 -6.27 6.90 10.29
CA GLN A 39 -6.11 7.73 11.48
C GLN A 39 -5.63 6.95 12.70
N LYS A 40 -6.09 5.72 12.88
CA LYS A 40 -5.60 4.84 13.95
C LYS A 40 -4.11 4.56 13.80
N ILE A 41 -3.65 4.32 12.57
CA ILE A 41 -2.24 4.07 12.27
C ILE A 41 -1.40 5.33 12.50
N LYS A 42 -1.83 6.51 11.99
CA LYS A 42 -1.16 7.79 12.26
C LYS A 42 -1.01 8.05 13.76
N SER A 43 -2.09 7.86 14.51
CA SER A 43 -2.10 8.06 15.96
C SER A 43 -1.16 7.11 16.68
N TYR A 44 -1.10 5.84 16.25
CA TYR A 44 -0.20 4.86 16.82
C TYR A 44 1.28 5.21 16.57
N ILE A 45 1.63 5.60 15.34
CA ILE A 45 2.98 6.05 14.98
C ILE A 45 3.40 7.24 15.85
N ALA A 46 2.52 8.25 15.99
CA ALA A 46 2.80 9.45 16.78
C ALA A 46 2.92 9.14 18.29
N GLN A 47 2.00 8.35 18.85
CA GLN A 47 2.01 8.00 20.27
C GLN A 47 3.27 7.23 20.67
N LYS A 48 3.73 6.35 19.78
CA LYS A 48 4.90 5.50 20.01
C LYS A 48 6.21 6.11 19.51
N ARG A 49 6.15 7.28 18.85
CA ARG A 49 7.29 7.96 18.22
C ARG A 49 8.10 7.02 17.33
N LEU A 50 7.42 6.23 16.52
CA LEU A 50 8.06 5.18 15.70
C LEU A 50 8.82 5.76 14.52
N LEU A 51 8.33 6.85 13.95
CA LEU A 51 8.81 7.41 12.69
C LEU A 51 8.81 8.93 12.74
N GLU A 52 9.79 9.51 12.06
CA GLU A 52 9.88 10.95 11.77
C GLU A 52 9.54 11.16 10.30
N ASN A 53 8.88 12.27 9.97
CA ASN A 53 8.31 12.48 8.64
C ASN A 53 9.36 12.74 7.53
N ASP A 54 10.59 13.08 7.90
CA ASP A 54 11.63 13.48 6.95
C ASP A 54 12.56 12.31 6.54
N ASN A 55 12.39 11.15 7.18
CA ASN A 55 13.24 9.99 6.95
C ASN A 55 12.65 9.06 5.88
N VAL A 56 13.54 8.40 5.14
CA VAL A 56 13.17 7.31 4.23
C VAL A 56 12.83 6.07 5.04
N LEU A 57 11.64 5.52 4.82
CA LEU A 57 11.19 4.28 5.45
C LEU A 57 11.54 3.07 4.59
N ILE A 58 12.34 2.15 5.13
CA ILE A 58 12.59 0.86 4.49
C ILE A 58 11.58 -0.15 5.04
N THR A 59 10.74 -0.72 4.16
CA THR A 59 9.71 -1.68 4.51
C THR A 59 10.07 -3.06 3.99
N GLY A 60 10.24 -4.02 4.91
CA GLY A 60 10.45 -5.42 4.56
C GLY A 60 9.18 -6.06 4.01
N LEU A 61 9.24 -6.59 2.79
CA LEU A 61 8.11 -7.23 2.11
C LEU A 61 8.31 -8.74 2.03
N SER A 62 7.31 -9.50 2.49
CA SER A 62 7.25 -10.95 2.30
C SER A 62 6.48 -11.36 1.05
N GLY A 63 5.73 -10.43 0.44
CA GLY A 63 4.71 -10.73 -0.58
C GLY A 63 3.32 -11.01 0.02
N GLY A 64 3.22 -11.20 1.33
CA GLY A 64 1.96 -11.38 2.03
C GLY A 64 1.14 -10.10 2.15
N ALA A 65 -0.18 -10.26 2.25
CA ALA A 65 -1.16 -9.18 2.30
C ALA A 65 -0.84 -8.11 3.35
N ASP A 66 -0.40 -8.50 4.56
CA ASP A 66 -0.09 -7.56 5.63
C ASP A 66 1.09 -6.63 5.29
N SER A 67 2.17 -7.19 4.71
CA SER A 67 3.35 -6.40 4.34
C SER A 67 3.08 -5.47 3.16
N MET A 68 2.29 -5.93 2.19
CA MET A 68 1.87 -5.13 1.05
C MET A 68 0.93 -3.99 1.49
N ALA A 69 -0.05 -4.30 2.35
CA ALA A 69 -0.96 -3.30 2.90
C ALA A 69 -0.22 -2.27 3.75
N LEU A 70 0.79 -2.69 4.53
CA LEU A 70 1.62 -1.76 5.29
C LEU A 70 2.32 -0.76 4.36
N LEU A 71 3.01 -1.24 3.32
CA LEU A 71 3.70 -0.35 2.38
C LEU A 71 2.74 0.61 1.67
N ASP A 72 1.58 0.11 1.23
CA ASP A 72 0.54 0.92 0.60
C ASP A 72 0.05 2.02 1.56
N ILE A 73 -0.31 1.64 2.80
CA ILE A 73 -0.73 2.58 3.83
C ILE A 73 0.36 3.62 4.09
N MET A 74 1.61 3.23 4.30
CA MET A 74 2.68 4.18 4.58
C MET A 74 2.89 5.19 3.44
N THR A 75 2.74 4.73 2.20
CA THR A 75 2.78 5.60 1.01
C THR A 75 1.59 6.57 1.01
N LEU A 76 0.38 6.09 1.28
CA LEU A 76 -0.85 6.91 1.40
C LEU A 76 -0.76 7.94 2.54
N LEU A 77 -0.03 7.63 3.61
CA LEU A 77 0.23 8.54 4.72
C LEU A 77 1.27 9.62 4.37
N GLY A 78 1.93 9.51 3.23
CA GLY A 78 2.91 10.48 2.71
C GLY A 78 4.37 10.16 3.06
N TYR A 79 4.67 8.97 3.56
CA TYR A 79 6.05 8.58 3.84
C TYR A 79 6.77 8.19 2.55
N ARG A 80 8.03 8.64 2.41
CA ARG A 80 8.91 8.16 1.36
C ARG A 80 9.37 6.74 1.69
N CYS A 81 8.91 5.76 0.92
CA CYS A 81 9.16 4.35 1.20
C CYS A 81 10.16 3.72 0.21
N ILE A 82 10.95 2.77 0.69
CA ILE A 82 11.72 1.81 -0.10
C ILE A 82 11.22 0.42 0.29
N ALA A 83 10.90 -0.41 -0.70
CA ALA A 83 10.55 -1.80 -0.52
C ALA A 83 11.81 -2.67 -0.50
N ALA A 84 11.97 -3.48 0.54
CA ALA A 84 13.04 -4.47 0.64
C ALA A 84 12.46 -5.87 0.67
N HIS A 85 12.71 -6.69 -0.34
CA HIS A 85 12.24 -8.09 -0.38
C HIS A 85 13.40 -9.06 -0.30
N CYS A 86 13.34 -9.99 0.65
CA CYS A 86 14.34 -11.03 0.80
C CYS A 86 13.77 -12.37 0.32
N ASN A 87 14.25 -12.86 -0.82
CA ASN A 87 13.87 -14.18 -1.32
C ASN A 87 14.76 -15.24 -0.65
N PHE A 88 14.18 -16.02 0.27
CA PHE A 88 14.88 -17.08 0.99
C PHE A 88 14.93 -18.41 0.21
N HIS A 89 14.32 -18.48 -0.98
CA HIS A 89 14.26 -19.67 -1.85
C HIS A 89 13.73 -20.96 -1.17
N LEU A 90 12.91 -20.82 -0.12
CA LEU A 90 12.44 -21.97 0.67
C LEU A 90 11.35 -22.79 -0.02
N ARG A 91 10.68 -22.24 -1.04
CA ARG A 91 9.55 -22.89 -1.75
C ARG A 91 9.74 -22.98 -3.26
N GLY A 92 10.98 -22.81 -3.74
CA GLY A 92 11.29 -22.86 -5.17
C GLY A 92 10.48 -21.83 -5.95
N GLU A 93 9.69 -22.28 -6.93
CA GLU A 93 8.96 -21.42 -7.87
C GLU A 93 7.96 -20.46 -7.19
N GLU A 94 7.31 -20.87 -6.09
CA GLU A 94 6.39 -19.99 -5.36
C GLU A 94 7.13 -18.75 -4.81
N SER A 95 8.35 -18.93 -4.30
CA SER A 95 9.16 -17.81 -3.80
C SER A 95 9.58 -16.86 -4.93
N GLU A 96 9.81 -17.40 -6.14
CA GLU A 96 10.09 -16.58 -7.33
C GLU A 96 8.85 -15.84 -7.83
N GLU A 97 7.66 -16.42 -7.66
CA GLU A 97 6.39 -15.75 -7.98
C GLU A 97 6.11 -14.59 -7.03
N ASP A 98 6.30 -14.79 -5.73
CA ASP A 98 6.19 -13.72 -4.72
C ASP A 98 7.15 -12.57 -5.04
N ALA A 99 8.42 -12.88 -5.31
CA ALA A 99 9.42 -11.87 -5.67
C ALA A 99 9.04 -11.10 -6.95
N ARG A 100 8.55 -11.79 -7.99
CA ARG A 100 8.09 -11.17 -9.23
C ARG A 100 6.86 -10.29 -9.01
N PHE A 101 5.90 -10.75 -8.21
CA PHE A 101 4.69 -10.01 -7.86
C PHE A 101 5.05 -8.71 -7.14
N VAL A 102 5.87 -8.79 -6.09
CA VAL A 102 6.26 -7.62 -5.30
C VAL A 102 7.02 -6.60 -6.15
N LYS A 103 7.99 -7.07 -6.94
CA LYS A 103 8.77 -6.22 -7.85
C LYS A 103 7.88 -5.50 -8.87
N LYS A 104 6.91 -6.21 -9.45
CA LYS A 104 5.94 -5.63 -10.39
C LYS A 104 5.08 -4.56 -9.70
N TRP A 105 4.54 -4.87 -8.52
CA TRP A 105 3.68 -3.95 -7.77
C TRP A 105 4.43 -2.66 -7.37
N CYS A 106 5.69 -2.78 -6.92
CA CYS A 106 6.51 -1.61 -6.57
C CYS A 106 6.79 -0.74 -7.80
N LYS A 107 7.06 -1.35 -8.95
CA LYS A 107 7.24 -0.62 -10.22
C LYS A 107 5.99 0.13 -10.66
N GLU A 108 4.81 -0.50 -10.54
CA GLU A 108 3.53 0.14 -10.88
C GLU A 108 3.16 1.27 -9.91
N SER A 109 3.64 1.20 -8.67
CA SER A 109 3.39 2.16 -7.60
C SER A 109 4.46 3.26 -7.46
N ASP A 110 5.46 3.29 -8.35
CA ASP A 110 6.64 4.16 -8.33
C ASP A 110 7.41 4.14 -6.99
N ILE A 111 7.60 2.93 -6.44
CA ILE A 111 8.33 2.70 -5.18
C ILE A 111 9.66 2.01 -5.51
N GLU A 112 10.74 2.55 -4.95
CA GLU A 112 12.08 1.95 -5.05
C GLU A 112 12.08 0.55 -4.42
N PHE A 113 12.63 -0.43 -5.14
CA PHE A 113 12.62 -1.85 -4.75
C PHE A 113 14.04 -2.40 -4.73
N THR A 114 14.41 -3.04 -3.61
CA THR A 114 15.71 -3.68 -3.38
C THR A 114 15.59 -5.08 -2.81
#